data_AF-A0A7S6MAT1-F1
#
_entry.id   AF-A0A7S6MAT1-F1
#
_cell.length_a   1.000
_cell.length_b   1.000
_cell.length_c   1.000
_cell.angle_alpha   90.00
_cell.angle_beta   90.00
_cell.angle_gamma   90.00
#
_symmetry.space_group_name_H-M   'P 1'
#
loop_
_entity.id
_entity.type
_entity.pdbx_description
1 polymer ?
#
loop_
_entity_poly.entity_id
_entity_poly.type
_entity_poly.pdbx_seq_one_letter_code
_entity_poly.pdbx_strand_id
1 'polypeptide(L)'
;MSKPFDPRKILKHIRNDLLRPFFDLHGGLEGVAWQGLGETDMATVFAAWQQMPDDKREIVQVVLQDINELADDRGVRVLIEEIQRTAPERLAECHAFAGKADRAMWTYLNVRTAFNWAAHFARADALSSGRYWIKRNTLPKQALSVTAAHRSALQEALTGFYWSAQMRGRFCVVEHYQRTNGSDYFFAYLEDYPDAPAVFESDGQVVRREERRAFDNVFVFNPSDGSLEMYAPGGKAVYEPLQKAFCKAVMGLDVGPADPMRPAYTLDHLLRPNRALPTDPADRIAEVKITRARLQVVDRPAEYIELGLDRRGGGGLDRAIQEYLNEARLPLDRLRVKQMSFQLVFAGNARARSVSFSVSCPSSCDLKSRPDAQRAIGERCLRLWGVTQ
;
A
#
# COMPACT_ATOMS: atom_id res chain seq x y z
N MET A 1 6.29 3.35 -2.12
CA MET A 1 7.38 3.58 -3.10
C MET A 1 7.90 2.23 -3.50
N SER A 2 8.01 1.95 -4.80
CA SER A 2 8.58 0.71 -5.32
C SER A 2 10.04 0.55 -4.87
N LYS A 3 10.47 -0.68 -4.62
CA LYS A 3 11.84 -0.96 -4.20
C LYS A 3 12.80 -0.62 -5.34
N PRO A 4 13.94 0.05 -5.09
CA PRO A 4 14.92 0.29 -6.14
C PRO A 4 15.36 -1.04 -6.77
N PHE A 5 15.34 -1.09 -8.09
CA PHE A 5 15.71 -2.27 -8.85
C PHE A 5 17.15 -2.13 -9.35
N ASP A 6 18.01 -3.05 -8.91
CA ASP A 6 19.36 -3.23 -9.43
C ASP A 6 19.46 -4.67 -9.99
N PRO A 7 19.53 -4.85 -11.32
CA PRO A 7 19.54 -6.16 -11.94
C PRO A 7 20.74 -7.03 -11.51
N ARG A 8 21.89 -6.42 -11.26
CA ARG A 8 23.10 -7.14 -10.83
C ARG A 8 22.95 -7.67 -9.41
N LYS A 9 22.41 -6.82 -8.53
CA LYS A 9 22.16 -7.17 -7.14
C LYS A 9 21.14 -8.30 -7.03
N ILE A 10 20.05 -8.26 -7.80
CA ILE A 10 19.04 -9.32 -7.71
C ILE A 10 19.58 -10.66 -8.23
N LEU A 11 20.32 -10.68 -9.35
CA LEU A 11 20.95 -11.89 -9.88
C LEU A 11 21.90 -12.53 -8.87
N LYS A 12 22.70 -11.72 -8.16
CA LYS A 12 23.60 -12.21 -7.09
C LYS A 12 22.86 -12.87 -5.92
N HIS A 13 21.58 -12.58 -5.72
CA HIS A 13 20.77 -13.12 -4.63
C HIS A 13 19.98 -14.37 -5.01
N ILE A 14 20.09 -14.84 -6.26
CA ILE A 14 19.38 -16.01 -6.76
C ILE A 14 20.43 -17.06 -7.14
N ARG A 15 20.24 -18.28 -6.67
CA ARG A 15 21.13 -19.41 -6.96
C ARG A 15 21.14 -19.79 -8.44
N ASN A 16 22.27 -20.26 -8.93
CA ASN A 16 22.45 -20.68 -10.33
C ASN A 16 21.50 -21.83 -10.74
N ASP A 17 21.15 -22.72 -9.80
CA ASP A 17 20.18 -23.80 -10.03
C ASP A 17 18.74 -23.30 -10.27
N LEU A 18 18.43 -22.07 -9.87
CA LEU A 18 17.17 -21.38 -10.17
C LEU A 18 17.30 -20.43 -11.37
N LEU A 19 18.44 -19.74 -11.52
CA LEU A 19 18.67 -18.84 -12.65
C LEU A 19 18.67 -19.59 -13.98
N ARG A 20 19.31 -20.75 -14.05
CA ARG A 20 19.36 -21.56 -15.28
C ARG A 20 17.97 -21.91 -15.82
N PRO A 21 17.09 -22.61 -15.09
CA PRO A 21 15.75 -22.94 -15.60
C PRO A 21 14.89 -21.70 -15.87
N PHE A 22 15.12 -20.61 -15.14
CA PHE A 22 14.48 -19.32 -15.42
C PHE A 22 14.86 -18.76 -16.79
N PHE A 23 16.15 -18.68 -17.10
CA PHE A 23 16.58 -18.20 -18.41
C PHE A 23 16.20 -19.18 -19.52
N ASP A 24 16.28 -20.50 -19.29
CA ASP A 24 15.86 -21.52 -20.25
C ASP A 24 14.37 -21.34 -20.64
N LEU A 25 13.51 -21.01 -19.68
CA LEU A 25 12.09 -20.69 -19.92
C LEU A 25 11.89 -19.46 -20.83
N HIS A 26 12.84 -18.53 -20.84
CA HIS A 26 12.78 -17.28 -21.61
C HIS A 26 13.72 -17.26 -22.82
N GLY A 27 14.13 -18.44 -23.30
CA GLY A 27 14.91 -18.59 -24.53
C GLY A 27 16.40 -18.86 -24.33
N GLY A 28 16.84 -19.07 -23.10
CA GLY A 28 18.21 -19.47 -22.74
C GLY A 28 19.21 -18.31 -22.75
N LEU A 29 20.37 -18.55 -22.14
CA LEU A 29 21.55 -17.69 -22.27
C LEU A 29 22.60 -18.41 -23.11
N GLU A 30 22.83 -17.91 -24.32
CA GLU A 30 23.88 -18.42 -25.18
C GLU A 30 25.26 -18.15 -24.57
N GLY A 31 26.16 -19.14 -24.64
CA GLY A 31 27.55 -19.00 -24.18
C GLY A 31 27.76 -19.06 -22.67
N VAL A 32 26.70 -19.20 -21.85
CA VAL A 32 26.85 -19.34 -20.40
C VAL A 32 27.07 -20.81 -20.03
N ALA A 33 28.30 -21.13 -19.63
CA ALA A 33 28.63 -22.43 -19.05
C ALA A 33 28.21 -22.47 -17.57
N TRP A 34 26.95 -22.86 -17.31
CA TRP A 34 26.42 -22.98 -15.94
C TRP A 34 27.21 -23.98 -15.07
N GLN A 35 27.83 -25.00 -15.69
CA GLN A 35 28.69 -25.94 -14.98
C GLN A 35 30.00 -25.24 -14.58
N GLY A 36 30.22 -25.08 -13.27
CA GLY A 36 31.42 -24.42 -12.73
C GLY A 36 31.30 -22.90 -12.59
N LEU A 37 30.16 -22.31 -12.96
CA LEU A 37 29.89 -20.90 -12.72
C LEU A 37 29.72 -20.65 -11.21
N GLY A 38 30.52 -19.75 -10.64
CA GLY A 38 30.40 -19.39 -9.23
C GLY A 38 29.07 -18.69 -8.95
N GLU A 39 28.45 -18.97 -7.80
CA GLU A 39 27.17 -18.34 -7.37
C GLU A 39 27.24 -16.81 -7.30
N THR A 40 28.44 -16.24 -7.14
CA THR A 40 28.65 -14.79 -7.12
C THR A 40 29.02 -14.20 -8.48
N ASP A 41 29.29 -15.03 -9.50
CA ASP A 41 29.63 -14.57 -10.84
C ASP A 41 28.38 -14.18 -11.65
N MET A 42 27.67 -13.19 -11.12
CA MET A 42 26.56 -12.54 -11.80
C MET A 42 27.00 -11.79 -13.07
N ALA A 43 28.30 -11.50 -13.24
CA ALA A 43 28.78 -10.66 -14.34
C ALA A 43 28.62 -11.36 -15.67
N THR A 44 28.98 -12.64 -15.71
CA THR A 44 28.80 -13.52 -16.85
C THR A 44 27.32 -13.66 -17.22
N VAL A 45 26.45 -13.91 -16.23
CA VAL A 45 24.99 -14.03 -16.44
C VAL A 45 24.39 -12.72 -16.93
N PHE A 46 24.74 -11.59 -16.30
CA PHE A 46 24.23 -10.28 -16.68
C PHE A 46 24.67 -9.88 -18.10
N ALA A 47 25.93 -10.13 -18.45
CA ALA A 47 26.45 -9.84 -19.79
C ALA A 47 25.70 -10.65 -20.85
N ALA A 48 25.49 -11.96 -20.63
CA ALA A 48 24.73 -12.80 -21.55
C ALA A 48 23.27 -12.35 -21.67
N TRP A 49 22.61 -11.96 -20.56
CA TRP A 49 21.26 -11.43 -20.59
C TRP A 49 21.16 -10.13 -21.43
N GLN A 50 22.17 -9.25 -21.38
CA GLN A 50 22.17 -8.04 -22.21
C GLN A 50 22.23 -8.32 -23.72
N GLN A 51 22.78 -9.48 -24.12
CA GLN A 51 22.88 -9.91 -25.52
C GLN A 51 21.64 -10.68 -26.01
N MET A 52 20.65 -10.93 -25.15
CA MET A 52 19.39 -11.55 -25.57
C MET A 52 18.63 -10.63 -26.53
N PRO A 53 17.80 -11.20 -27.43
CA PRO A 53 16.82 -10.43 -28.20
C PRO A 53 15.96 -9.55 -27.29
N ASP A 54 15.63 -8.35 -27.77
CA ASP A 54 14.97 -7.29 -26.98
C ASP A 54 13.67 -7.77 -26.34
N ASP A 55 12.82 -8.47 -27.09
CA ASP A 55 11.54 -9.03 -26.63
C ASP A 55 11.71 -9.98 -25.43
N LYS A 56 12.70 -10.88 -25.50
CA LYS A 56 13.01 -11.82 -24.40
C LYS A 56 13.67 -11.11 -23.23
N ARG A 57 14.57 -10.17 -23.50
CA ARG A 57 15.31 -9.41 -22.50
C ARG A 57 14.36 -8.58 -21.63
N GLU A 58 13.37 -7.94 -22.24
CA GLU A 58 12.33 -7.17 -21.55
C GLU A 58 11.45 -8.05 -20.66
N ILE A 59 11.00 -9.21 -21.14
CA ILE A 59 10.23 -10.17 -20.34
C ILE A 59 11.02 -10.56 -19.07
N VAL A 60 12.29 -10.93 -19.24
CA VAL A 60 13.17 -11.28 -18.11
C VAL A 60 13.30 -10.11 -17.14
N GLN A 61 13.43 -8.87 -17.64
CA GLN A 61 13.53 -7.69 -16.80
C GLN A 61 12.29 -7.50 -15.92
N VAL A 62 11.10 -7.59 -16.51
CA VAL A 62 9.83 -7.44 -15.78
C VAL A 62 9.71 -8.49 -14.67
N VAL A 63 10.05 -9.74 -14.96
CA VAL A 63 9.99 -10.81 -13.96
C VAL A 63 11.00 -10.57 -12.83
N LEU A 64 12.23 -10.18 -13.13
CA LEU A 64 13.24 -9.89 -12.11
C LEU A 64 12.85 -8.67 -11.25
N GLN A 65 12.12 -7.70 -11.80
CA GLN A 65 11.55 -6.59 -11.03
C GLN A 65 10.49 -7.08 -10.04
N ASP A 66 9.56 -7.93 -10.47
CA ASP A 66 8.55 -8.52 -9.58
C ASP A 66 9.21 -9.41 -8.51
N ILE A 67 10.23 -10.20 -8.86
CA ILE A 67 11.02 -10.98 -7.90
C ILE A 67 11.72 -10.06 -6.88
N ASN A 68 12.31 -8.94 -7.33
CA ASN A 68 12.94 -7.99 -6.42
C ASN A 68 11.94 -7.37 -5.44
N GLU A 69 10.74 -7.02 -5.91
CA GLU A 69 9.66 -6.48 -5.07
C GLU A 69 9.20 -7.53 -4.04
N LEU A 70 9.12 -8.81 -4.43
CA LEU A 70 8.74 -9.90 -3.54
C LEU A 70 9.85 -10.40 -2.60
N ALA A 71 11.11 -10.05 -2.87
CA ALA A 71 12.28 -10.50 -2.10
C ALA A 71 12.48 -9.70 -0.80
N ASP A 72 11.46 -9.67 0.05
CA ASP A 72 11.48 -9.17 1.44
C ASP A 72 10.57 -9.99 2.35
N ASP A 73 10.48 -9.66 3.64
CA ASP A 73 9.68 -10.44 4.60
C ASP A 73 8.18 -10.40 4.30
N ARG A 74 7.69 -9.30 3.73
CA ARG A 74 6.28 -9.14 3.36
C ARG A 74 5.97 -9.98 2.12
N GLY A 75 6.77 -9.83 1.07
CA GLY A 75 6.60 -10.57 -0.18
C GLY A 75 6.71 -12.08 0.03
N VAL A 76 7.69 -12.55 0.81
CA VAL A 76 7.84 -13.98 1.14
C VAL A 76 6.65 -14.50 1.96
N ARG A 77 6.10 -13.70 2.89
CA ARG A 77 4.90 -14.11 3.63
C ARG A 77 3.72 -14.31 2.68
N VAL A 78 3.49 -13.38 1.75
CA VAL A 78 2.43 -13.50 0.75
C VAL A 78 2.64 -14.72 -0.14
N LEU A 79 3.87 -14.96 -0.61
CA LEU A 79 4.19 -16.16 -1.40
C LEU A 79 3.86 -17.45 -0.64
N ILE A 80 4.23 -17.55 0.64
CA ILE A 80 3.92 -18.71 1.49
C ILE A 80 2.41 -18.90 1.64
N GLU A 81 1.66 -17.82 1.90
CA GLU A 81 0.20 -17.86 1.99
C GLU A 81 -0.43 -18.36 0.68
N GLU A 82 0.05 -17.89 -0.47
CA GLU A 82 -0.43 -18.31 -1.78
C GLU A 82 -0.10 -19.77 -2.11
N ILE A 83 1.12 -20.21 -1.81
CA ILE A 83 1.53 -21.61 -2.01
C ILE A 83 0.69 -22.52 -1.11
N GLN A 84 0.54 -22.19 0.17
CA GLN A 84 -0.28 -22.97 1.10
C GLN A 84 -1.73 -23.14 0.63
N ARG A 85 -2.26 -22.16 -0.10
CA ARG A 85 -3.62 -22.18 -0.63
C ARG A 85 -3.73 -22.95 -1.96
N THR A 86 -2.77 -22.78 -2.87
CA THR A 86 -2.87 -23.27 -4.25
C THR A 86 -2.12 -24.56 -4.53
N ALA A 87 -1.04 -24.82 -3.77
CA ALA A 87 -0.16 -25.98 -3.91
C ALA A 87 0.48 -26.33 -2.54
N PRO A 88 -0.33 -26.67 -1.51
CA PRO A 88 0.15 -26.92 -0.15
C PRO A 88 1.23 -28.00 -0.06
N GLU A 89 1.17 -29.00 -0.93
CA GLU A 89 2.14 -30.10 -1.03
C GLU A 89 3.55 -29.61 -1.39
N ARG A 90 3.66 -28.44 -2.02
CA ARG A 90 4.94 -27.86 -2.48
C ARG A 90 5.53 -26.85 -1.50
N LEU A 91 4.86 -26.58 -0.38
CA LEU A 91 5.31 -25.58 0.58
C LEU A 91 6.68 -25.94 1.19
N ALA A 92 6.93 -27.23 1.44
CA ALA A 92 8.20 -27.71 1.96
C ALA A 92 9.38 -27.42 1.00
N GLU A 93 9.16 -27.50 -0.32
CA GLU A 93 10.17 -27.17 -1.33
C GLU A 93 10.54 -25.68 -1.27
N CYS A 94 9.55 -24.79 -1.15
CA CYS A 94 9.80 -23.35 -0.99
C CYS A 94 10.58 -23.04 0.30
N HIS A 95 10.24 -23.70 1.41
CA HIS A 95 10.93 -23.52 2.69
C HIS A 95 12.38 -23.98 2.69
N ALA A 96 12.76 -24.92 1.82
CA ALA A 96 14.13 -25.40 1.69
C ALA A 96 15.11 -24.28 1.28
N PHE A 97 14.61 -23.21 0.63
CA PHE A 97 15.41 -22.04 0.29
C PHE A 97 15.49 -21.08 1.47
N ALA A 98 16.71 -20.70 1.87
CA ALA A 98 16.94 -19.68 2.89
C ALA A 98 16.81 -18.25 2.32
N GLY A 99 17.17 -18.05 1.06
CA GLY A 99 17.14 -16.75 0.38
C GLY A 99 15.72 -16.31 0.02
N LYS A 100 15.40 -15.03 0.25
CA LYS A 100 14.09 -14.46 -0.09
C LYS A 100 13.89 -14.36 -1.62
N ALA A 101 14.95 -13.99 -2.35
CA ALA A 101 14.93 -13.95 -3.81
C ALA A 101 14.85 -15.37 -4.41
N ASP A 102 15.56 -16.34 -3.83
CA ASP A 102 15.42 -17.76 -4.21
C ASP A 102 13.98 -18.25 -4.06
N ARG A 103 13.32 -17.96 -2.92
CA ARG A 103 11.90 -18.32 -2.72
C ARG A 103 10.99 -17.70 -3.78
N ALA A 104 11.18 -16.42 -4.08
CA ALA A 104 10.40 -15.74 -5.12
C ALA A 104 10.64 -16.34 -6.51
N MET A 105 11.90 -16.58 -6.89
CA MET A 105 12.26 -17.22 -8.17
C MET A 105 11.75 -18.65 -8.26
N TRP A 106 11.92 -19.45 -7.21
CA TRP A 106 11.39 -20.80 -7.15
C TRP A 106 9.88 -20.79 -7.32
N THR A 107 9.16 -19.88 -6.64
CA THR A 107 7.70 -19.78 -6.76
C THR A 107 7.29 -19.38 -8.17
N TYR A 108 8.02 -18.47 -8.82
CA TYR A 108 7.79 -18.14 -10.23
C TYR A 108 7.86 -19.39 -11.10
N LEU A 109 8.93 -20.18 -10.98
CA LEU A 109 9.18 -21.37 -11.78
C LEU A 109 8.18 -22.51 -11.53
N ASN A 110 7.71 -22.64 -10.29
CA ASN A 110 7.06 -23.86 -9.82
C ASN A 110 5.57 -23.67 -9.50
N VAL A 111 5.18 -22.52 -8.98
CA VAL A 111 3.81 -22.21 -8.59
C VAL A 111 3.45 -20.83 -9.15
N ARG A 112 3.47 -20.72 -10.48
CA ARG A 112 3.33 -19.46 -11.22
C ARG A 112 2.08 -18.67 -10.83
N THR A 113 0.96 -19.36 -10.58
CA THR A 113 -0.28 -18.74 -10.12
C THR A 113 -0.10 -18.04 -8.77
N ALA A 114 0.56 -18.68 -7.80
CA ALA A 114 0.89 -18.08 -6.50
C ALA A 114 1.81 -16.86 -6.66
N PHE A 115 2.83 -16.97 -7.53
CA PHE A 115 3.73 -15.86 -7.80
C PHE A 115 2.99 -14.64 -8.36
N ASN A 116 2.15 -14.83 -9.39
CA ASN A 116 1.41 -13.75 -10.02
C ASN A 116 0.52 -13.02 -9.00
N TRP A 117 -0.24 -13.77 -8.19
CA TRP A 117 -1.07 -13.17 -7.15
C TRP A 117 -0.25 -12.42 -6.10
N ALA A 118 0.88 -12.99 -5.67
CA ALA A 118 1.78 -12.30 -4.75
C ALA A 118 2.31 -10.99 -5.34
N ALA A 119 2.69 -10.97 -6.62
CA ALA A 119 3.12 -9.75 -7.32
C ALA A 119 1.99 -8.71 -7.42
N HIS A 120 0.76 -9.13 -7.72
CA HIS A 120 -0.41 -8.24 -7.70
C HIS A 120 -0.64 -7.61 -6.32
N PHE A 121 -0.52 -8.40 -5.26
CA PHE A 121 -0.63 -7.90 -3.89
C PHE A 121 0.49 -6.94 -3.51
N ALA A 122 1.73 -7.28 -3.83
CA ALA A 122 2.87 -6.40 -3.59
C ALA A 122 2.68 -5.05 -4.30
N ARG A 123 2.16 -5.07 -5.53
CA ARG A 123 1.84 -3.85 -6.31
C ARG A 123 0.72 -3.04 -5.67
N ALA A 124 -0.42 -3.65 -5.32
CA ALA A 124 -1.51 -2.95 -4.61
C ALA A 124 -1.05 -2.38 -3.25
N ASP A 125 -0.23 -3.13 -2.54
CA ASP A 125 0.35 -2.72 -1.28
C ASP A 125 1.37 -1.57 -1.45
N ALA A 126 2.15 -1.55 -2.53
CA ALA A 126 3.03 -0.42 -2.85
C ALA A 126 2.22 0.85 -3.14
N LEU A 127 1.04 0.70 -3.77
CA LEU A 127 0.08 1.79 -4.01
C LEU A 127 -0.57 2.30 -2.70
N SER A 128 -0.62 1.48 -1.64
CA SER A 128 -1.19 1.86 -0.34
C SER A 128 -0.39 2.93 0.41
N SER A 129 0.83 3.25 -0.05
CA SER A 129 1.65 4.35 0.48
C SER A 129 1.24 5.74 -0.03
N GLY A 130 0.26 5.83 -0.93
CA GLY A 130 -0.20 7.08 -1.55
C GLY A 130 -1.49 7.67 -0.97
N ARG A 131 -1.73 8.96 -1.28
CA ARG A 131 -2.92 9.75 -0.88
C ARG A 131 -4.28 9.25 -1.41
N TYR A 132 -4.29 8.16 -2.18
CA TYR A 132 -5.43 7.69 -2.96
C TYR A 132 -6.10 6.44 -2.39
N TRP A 133 -5.64 5.94 -1.25
CA TRP A 133 -6.27 4.81 -0.56
C TRP A 133 -7.38 5.30 0.38
N ILE A 134 -8.64 5.07 0.01
CA ILE A 134 -9.84 5.60 0.68
C ILE A 134 -10.59 4.45 1.37
N LYS A 135 -10.84 4.59 2.68
CA LYS A 135 -11.58 3.60 3.48
C LYS A 135 -13.01 4.05 3.76
N ARG A 136 -13.96 3.14 3.57
CA ARG A 136 -15.34 3.13 4.08
C ARG A 136 -15.46 2.00 5.10
N ASN A 137 -16.09 2.20 6.24
CA ASN A 137 -16.15 1.22 7.34
C ASN A 137 -17.57 1.12 7.95
N THR A 138 -18.57 1.52 7.20
CA THR A 138 -19.99 1.49 7.58
C THR A 138 -20.75 0.36 6.87
N LEU A 139 -20.04 -0.62 6.30
CA LEU A 139 -20.67 -1.72 5.59
C LEU A 139 -20.99 -2.87 6.56
N PRO A 140 -21.98 -3.72 6.24
CA PRO A 140 -22.28 -4.89 7.05
C PRO A 140 -21.06 -5.80 7.19
N LYS A 141 -20.85 -6.32 8.41
CA LYS A 141 -19.85 -7.34 8.72
C LYS A 141 -20.35 -8.70 8.23
N GLN A 142 -20.17 -8.97 6.95
CA GLN A 142 -20.65 -10.19 6.30
C GLN A 142 -19.60 -10.73 5.34
N ALA A 143 -19.47 -12.04 5.23
CA ALA A 143 -18.66 -12.66 4.18
C ALA A 143 -19.30 -12.40 2.80
N LEU A 144 -18.48 -12.22 1.76
CA LEU A 144 -18.97 -12.14 0.39
C LEU A 144 -18.97 -13.53 -0.25
N SER A 145 -20.03 -13.84 -0.99
CA SER A 145 -20.05 -14.97 -1.92
C SER A 145 -19.96 -14.41 -3.34
N VAL A 146 -18.73 -14.08 -3.75
CA VAL A 146 -18.48 -13.42 -5.03
C VAL A 146 -18.69 -14.42 -6.17
N THR A 147 -19.45 -14.01 -7.18
CA THR A 147 -19.79 -14.82 -8.36
C THR A 147 -19.29 -14.10 -9.62
N ALA A 148 -19.31 -14.80 -10.76
CA ALA A 148 -19.02 -14.15 -12.05
C ALA A 148 -19.96 -12.97 -12.33
N ALA A 149 -21.24 -13.07 -11.94
CA ALA A 149 -22.21 -12.01 -12.11
C ALA A 149 -21.87 -10.75 -11.30
N HIS A 150 -21.38 -10.90 -10.06
CA HIS A 150 -20.91 -9.76 -9.25
C HIS A 150 -19.74 -9.04 -9.92
N ARG A 151 -18.79 -9.78 -10.51
CA ARG A 151 -17.65 -9.19 -11.25
C ARG A 151 -18.11 -8.46 -12.51
N SER A 152 -18.99 -9.07 -13.30
CA SER A 152 -19.55 -8.45 -14.51
C SER A 152 -20.33 -7.17 -14.18
N ALA A 153 -21.17 -7.20 -13.13
CA ALA A 153 -21.90 -6.02 -12.68
C ALA A 153 -20.95 -4.90 -12.22
N LEU A 154 -19.85 -5.25 -11.54
CA LEU A 154 -18.85 -4.26 -11.16
C LEU A 154 -18.14 -3.69 -12.39
N GLN A 155 -17.71 -4.53 -13.34
CA GLN A 155 -17.10 -4.08 -14.62
C GLN A 155 -18.00 -3.07 -15.34
N GLU A 156 -19.27 -3.39 -15.53
CA GLU A 156 -20.25 -2.52 -16.19
C GLU A 156 -20.42 -1.19 -15.44
N ALA A 157 -20.47 -1.23 -14.11
CA ALA A 157 -20.61 -0.01 -13.31
C ALA A 157 -19.36 0.88 -13.37
N LEU A 158 -18.15 0.29 -13.37
CA LEU A 158 -16.90 1.05 -13.51
C LEU A 158 -16.78 1.65 -14.92
N THR A 159 -17.06 0.88 -15.96
CA THR A 159 -17.09 1.36 -17.35
C THR A 159 -18.11 2.48 -17.51
N GLY A 160 -19.33 2.32 -16.99
CA GLY A 160 -20.36 3.35 -17.05
C GLY A 160 -19.92 4.67 -16.41
N PHE A 161 -19.29 4.60 -15.23
CA PHE A 161 -18.74 5.78 -14.57
C PHE A 161 -17.62 6.45 -15.39
N TYR A 162 -16.53 5.73 -15.68
CA TYR A 162 -15.38 6.33 -16.34
C TYR A 162 -15.65 6.78 -17.78
N TRP A 163 -16.47 6.04 -18.52
CA TRP A 163 -16.79 6.41 -19.89
C TRP A 163 -17.60 7.71 -19.93
N SER A 164 -18.63 7.81 -19.08
CA SER A 164 -19.48 9.00 -19.01
C SER A 164 -18.76 10.24 -18.46
N ALA A 165 -17.91 10.07 -17.44
CA ALA A 165 -17.30 11.17 -16.71
C ALA A 165 -15.96 11.63 -17.31
N GLN A 166 -15.25 10.72 -17.97
CA GLN A 166 -13.86 10.90 -18.37
C GLN A 166 -13.55 10.35 -19.76
N MET A 167 -14.49 9.75 -20.50
CA MET A 167 -14.23 9.19 -21.85
C MET A 167 -13.07 8.17 -21.90
N ARG A 168 -12.87 7.43 -20.79
CA ARG A 168 -11.92 6.31 -20.64
C ARG A 168 -12.61 5.13 -19.97
N GLY A 169 -11.93 4.00 -19.83
CA GLY A 169 -12.47 2.80 -19.15
C GLY A 169 -13.54 2.07 -19.96
N ARG A 170 -13.51 2.19 -21.30
CA ARG A 170 -14.44 1.50 -22.21
C ARG A 170 -14.36 -0.02 -22.03
N PHE A 171 -13.15 -0.55 -21.89
CA PHE A 171 -12.93 -1.93 -21.45
C PHE A 171 -12.56 -1.97 -19.97
N CYS A 172 -13.15 -2.92 -19.25
CA CYS A 172 -12.85 -3.17 -17.85
C CYS A 172 -12.82 -4.69 -17.59
N VAL A 173 -11.77 -5.16 -16.95
CA VAL A 173 -11.65 -6.53 -16.43
C VAL A 173 -11.53 -6.45 -14.91
N VAL A 174 -12.37 -7.19 -14.20
CA VAL A 174 -12.33 -7.30 -12.74
C VAL A 174 -11.94 -8.73 -12.36
N GLU A 175 -10.79 -8.85 -11.70
CA GLU A 175 -10.38 -10.10 -11.06
C GLU A 175 -10.70 -10.05 -9.58
N HIS A 176 -11.22 -11.16 -9.03
CA HIS A 176 -11.53 -11.29 -7.60
C HIS A 176 -10.62 -12.33 -6.97
N TYR A 177 -10.21 -12.04 -5.75
CA TYR A 177 -9.37 -12.90 -4.95
C TYR A 177 -9.73 -12.78 -3.46
N GLN A 178 -9.83 -13.90 -2.75
CA GLN A 178 -10.02 -13.92 -1.30
C GLN A 178 -8.72 -14.33 -0.58
N ARG A 179 -8.22 -13.47 0.31
CA ARG A 179 -7.05 -13.75 1.16
C ARG A 179 -7.38 -14.66 2.33
N THR A 180 -6.35 -15.32 2.85
CA THR A 180 -6.41 -16.21 4.04
C THR A 180 -6.94 -15.51 5.29
N ASN A 181 -6.73 -14.20 5.43
CA ASN A 181 -7.29 -13.38 6.50
C ASN A 181 -8.78 -13.04 6.33
N GLY A 182 -9.41 -13.52 5.25
CA GLY A 182 -10.81 -13.30 4.93
C GLY A 182 -11.10 -12.07 4.06
N SER A 183 -10.11 -11.23 3.76
CA SER A 183 -10.33 -10.04 2.92
C SER A 183 -10.53 -10.40 1.44
N ASP A 184 -11.53 -9.77 0.81
CA ASP A 184 -11.84 -9.89 -0.62
C ASP A 184 -11.22 -8.74 -1.41
N TYR A 185 -10.30 -9.06 -2.31
CA TYR A 185 -9.65 -8.15 -3.24
C TYR A 185 -10.34 -8.19 -4.60
N PHE A 186 -10.54 -7.01 -5.19
CA PHE A 186 -11.00 -6.86 -6.57
C PHE A 186 -10.02 -5.94 -7.30
N PHE A 187 -9.33 -6.49 -8.28
CA PHE A 187 -8.42 -5.75 -9.15
C PHE A 187 -9.16 -5.41 -10.44
N ALA A 188 -9.42 -4.12 -10.65
CA ALA A 188 -10.10 -3.62 -11.83
C ALA A 188 -9.08 -2.95 -12.76
N TYR A 189 -8.87 -3.58 -13.91
CA TYR A 189 -8.04 -3.06 -15.00
C TYR A 189 -8.95 -2.36 -16.01
N LEU A 190 -8.75 -1.06 -16.20
CA LEU A 190 -9.56 -0.25 -17.10
C LEU A 190 -8.70 0.32 -18.23
N GLU A 191 -9.22 0.37 -19.45
CA GLU A 191 -8.56 1.03 -20.58
C GLU A 191 -8.37 2.54 -20.29
N ASP A 192 -7.14 3.05 -20.37
CA ASP A 192 -6.84 4.47 -20.24
C ASP A 192 -7.12 5.20 -21.56
N TYR A 193 -6.90 6.52 -21.60
CA TYR A 193 -6.92 7.28 -22.83
C TYR A 193 -5.96 6.66 -23.86
N PRO A 194 -6.38 6.54 -25.13
CA PRO A 194 -5.47 6.22 -26.21
C PRO A 194 -4.34 7.25 -26.19
N ASP A 195 -3.10 6.76 -26.16
CA ASP A 195 -1.90 7.58 -26.27
C ASP A 195 -1.06 7.06 -27.43
N ALA A 196 -0.28 7.95 -28.02
CA ALA A 196 0.73 7.62 -29.01
C ALA A 196 2.09 8.06 -28.47
N PRO A 197 2.61 7.40 -27.42
CA PRO A 197 3.92 7.71 -26.87
C PRO A 197 5.01 7.51 -27.92
N ALA A 198 6.08 8.28 -27.78
CA ALA A 198 7.32 8.02 -28.49
C ALA A 198 7.98 6.79 -27.85
N VAL A 199 8.10 5.71 -28.59
CA VAL A 199 8.74 4.45 -28.16
C VAL A 199 9.94 4.15 -29.04
N PHE A 200 10.93 3.44 -28.49
CA PHE A 200 12.03 2.93 -29.28
C PHE A 200 11.62 1.60 -29.91
N GLU A 201 11.85 1.46 -31.22
CA GLU A 201 11.85 0.18 -31.91
C GLU A 201 13.17 -0.56 -31.67
N SER A 202 13.19 -1.85 -31.98
CA SER A 202 14.37 -2.71 -31.82
C SER A 202 15.58 -2.26 -32.65
N ASP A 203 15.38 -1.42 -33.67
CA ASP A 203 16.46 -0.83 -34.48
C ASP A 203 16.95 0.54 -33.93
N GLY A 204 16.42 0.97 -32.78
CA GLY A 204 16.75 2.22 -32.13
C GLY A 204 16.01 3.45 -32.66
N GLN A 205 15.11 3.29 -33.63
CA GLN A 205 14.29 4.40 -34.12
C GLN A 205 13.18 4.76 -33.13
N VAL A 206 12.89 6.05 -33.02
CA VAL A 206 11.77 6.53 -32.21
C VAL A 206 10.53 6.62 -33.08
N VAL A 207 9.54 5.78 -32.79
CA VAL A 207 8.24 5.80 -33.47
C VAL A 207 7.14 6.20 -32.51
N ARG A 208 6.03 6.70 -33.06
CA ARG A 208 4.80 6.95 -32.32
C ARG A 208 3.90 5.74 -32.49
N ARG A 209 3.73 4.95 -31.43
CA ARG A 209 2.89 3.75 -31.46
C ARG A 209 1.62 3.99 -30.66
N GLU A 210 0.46 3.75 -31.26
CA GLU A 210 -0.79 3.76 -30.51
C GLU A 210 -0.77 2.64 -29.46
N GLU A 211 -0.81 3.01 -28.19
CA GLU A 211 -0.84 2.09 -27.06
C GLU A 211 -2.18 2.21 -26.34
N ARG A 212 -2.83 1.06 -26.12
CA ARG A 212 -3.97 0.95 -25.21
C ARG A 212 -3.47 0.60 -23.84
N ARG A 213 -3.17 1.63 -23.05
CA ARG A 213 -2.69 1.48 -21.68
C ARG A 213 -3.86 1.10 -20.77
N ALA A 214 -3.55 0.45 -19.66
CA ALA A 214 -4.50 0.20 -18.59
C ALA A 214 -4.15 1.02 -17.36
N PHE A 215 -5.17 1.32 -16.56
CA PHE A 215 -5.02 1.88 -15.23
C PHE A 215 -5.81 1.05 -14.22
N ASP A 216 -5.35 1.11 -12.97
CA ASP A 216 -5.83 0.22 -11.93
C ASP A 216 -6.74 0.94 -10.95
N ASN A 217 -7.87 0.31 -10.64
CA ASN A 217 -8.56 0.50 -9.38
C ASN A 217 -8.49 -0.79 -8.57
N VAL A 218 -8.28 -0.66 -7.27
CA VAL A 218 -8.23 -1.83 -6.37
C VAL A 218 -9.27 -1.64 -5.28
N PHE A 219 -10.13 -2.61 -5.06
CA PHE A 219 -11.07 -2.65 -3.95
C PHE A 219 -10.68 -3.77 -3.00
N VAL A 220 -10.75 -3.52 -1.70
CA VAL A 220 -10.45 -4.49 -0.65
C VAL A 220 -11.56 -4.44 0.37
N PHE A 221 -12.39 -5.47 0.41
CA PHE A 221 -13.44 -5.61 1.42
C PHE A 221 -12.97 -6.55 2.54
N ASN A 222 -13.07 -6.11 3.79
CA ASN A 222 -12.80 -6.92 4.96
C ASN A 222 -14.12 -7.27 5.66
N PRO A 223 -14.54 -8.55 5.65
CA PRO A 223 -15.82 -8.97 6.22
C PRO A 223 -15.86 -8.86 7.74
N SER A 224 -14.71 -8.94 8.43
CA SER A 224 -14.64 -8.94 9.90
C SER A 224 -14.97 -7.58 10.52
N ASP A 225 -14.52 -6.49 9.88
CA ASP A 225 -14.74 -5.12 10.35
C ASP A 225 -15.74 -4.34 9.49
N GLY A 226 -16.27 -4.95 8.40
CA GLY A 226 -17.26 -4.33 7.54
C GLY A 226 -16.68 -3.13 6.78
N SER A 227 -15.42 -3.25 6.36
CA SER A 227 -14.73 -2.15 5.70
C SER A 227 -14.38 -2.43 4.25
N LEU A 228 -14.49 -1.38 3.43
CA LEU A 228 -14.08 -1.32 2.04
C LEU A 228 -12.96 -0.28 1.93
N GLU A 229 -11.75 -0.72 1.63
CA GLU A 229 -10.66 0.13 1.22
C GLU A 229 -10.56 0.14 -0.31
N MET A 230 -10.21 1.27 -0.90
CA MET A 230 -10.10 1.38 -2.35
C MET A 230 -8.96 2.29 -2.76
N TYR A 231 -8.25 1.89 -3.80
CA TYR A 231 -7.38 2.74 -4.60
C TYR A 231 -8.13 3.24 -5.83
N ALA A 232 -8.26 4.56 -5.93
CA ALA A 232 -8.73 5.21 -7.14
C ALA A 232 -8.11 6.61 -7.28
N PRO A 233 -7.31 6.88 -8.31
CA PRO A 233 -6.87 8.24 -8.63
C PRO A 233 -8.06 9.14 -9.00
N GLY A 234 -8.00 10.43 -8.61
CA GLY A 234 -9.02 11.42 -8.97
C GLY A 234 -9.85 11.98 -7.80
N GLY A 235 -9.60 11.53 -6.57
CA GLY A 235 -10.17 12.16 -5.37
C GLY A 235 -11.68 11.89 -5.18
N LYS A 236 -12.37 12.79 -4.46
CA LYS A 236 -13.75 12.59 -3.98
C LYS A 236 -14.76 12.31 -5.09
N ALA A 237 -14.69 13.07 -6.18
CA ALA A 237 -15.55 12.92 -7.34
C ALA A 237 -15.42 11.54 -8.01
N VAL A 238 -14.29 10.84 -7.80
CA VAL A 238 -14.08 9.48 -8.29
C VAL A 238 -14.44 8.45 -7.22
N TYR A 239 -13.89 8.57 -6.01
CA TYR A 239 -14.04 7.47 -5.06
C TYR A 239 -15.48 7.27 -4.55
N GLU A 240 -16.29 8.32 -4.44
CA GLU A 240 -17.67 8.18 -3.94
C GLU A 240 -18.57 7.38 -4.91
N PRO A 241 -18.64 7.73 -6.22
CA PRO A 241 -19.36 6.93 -7.19
C PRO A 241 -18.86 5.48 -7.26
N LEU A 242 -17.54 5.26 -7.20
CA LEU A 242 -16.99 3.91 -7.29
C LEU A 242 -17.30 3.05 -6.07
N GLN A 243 -17.29 3.62 -4.86
CA GLN A 243 -17.73 2.90 -3.66
C GLN A 243 -19.22 2.53 -3.76
N LYS A 244 -20.05 3.44 -4.27
CA LYS A 244 -21.47 3.16 -4.50
C LYS A 244 -21.66 2.05 -5.54
N ALA A 245 -20.93 2.11 -6.64
CA ALA A 245 -20.92 1.09 -7.67
C ALA A 245 -20.55 -0.28 -7.09
N PHE A 246 -19.48 -0.35 -6.29
CA PHE A 246 -19.06 -1.58 -5.62
C PHE A 246 -20.14 -2.14 -4.71
N CYS A 247 -20.67 -1.32 -3.79
CA CYS A 247 -21.67 -1.76 -2.81
C CYS A 247 -22.93 -2.28 -3.50
N LYS A 248 -23.36 -1.62 -4.58
CA LYS A 248 -24.51 -2.05 -5.37
C LYS A 248 -24.23 -3.36 -6.12
N ALA A 249 -23.12 -3.42 -6.85
CA ALA A 249 -22.81 -4.54 -7.73
C ALA A 249 -22.42 -5.83 -6.97
N VAL A 250 -21.68 -5.68 -5.87
CA VAL A 250 -21.10 -6.83 -5.15
C VAL A 250 -21.88 -7.18 -3.90
N MET A 251 -22.50 -6.20 -3.22
CA MET A 251 -23.22 -6.42 -1.97
C MET A 251 -24.75 -6.27 -2.11
N GLY A 252 -25.25 -5.79 -3.25
CA GLY A 252 -26.67 -5.48 -3.43
C GLY A 252 -27.16 -4.30 -2.58
N LEU A 253 -26.25 -3.46 -2.09
CA LEU A 253 -26.56 -2.35 -1.17
C LEU A 253 -26.58 -1.02 -1.91
N ASP A 254 -27.67 -0.27 -1.78
CA ASP A 254 -27.67 1.15 -2.13
C ASP A 254 -27.10 1.95 -0.95
N VAL A 255 -25.91 2.49 -1.15
CA VAL A 255 -25.23 3.31 -0.15
C VAL A 255 -25.27 4.77 -0.57
N GLY A 256 -25.55 5.65 0.39
CA GLY A 256 -25.31 7.08 0.21
C GLY A 256 -23.82 7.39 -0.03
N PRO A 257 -23.48 8.63 -0.43
CA PRO A 257 -22.10 9.09 -0.44
C PRO A 257 -21.46 8.71 0.88
N ALA A 258 -20.22 8.24 0.85
CA ALA A 258 -19.55 7.83 2.07
C ALA A 258 -19.52 9.02 3.02
N ASP A 259 -20.32 8.96 4.08
CA ASP A 259 -20.00 9.68 5.29
C ASP A 259 -18.73 9.00 5.81
N PRO A 260 -17.57 9.68 5.81
CA PRO A 260 -16.34 9.09 6.26
C PRO A 260 -16.38 8.94 7.79
N MET A 261 -17.18 7.99 8.29
CA MET A 261 -17.02 7.42 9.63
C MET A 261 -15.81 6.48 9.70
N ARG A 262 -14.78 6.72 8.88
CA ARG A 262 -13.39 6.37 9.20
C ARG A 262 -13.19 6.62 10.74
N PRO A 263 -12.38 5.85 11.49
CA PRO A 263 -12.33 5.96 12.95
C PRO A 263 -12.36 7.42 13.37
N ALA A 264 -13.42 7.81 14.06
CA ALA A 264 -13.64 9.20 14.44
C ALA A 264 -12.52 9.55 15.41
N TYR A 265 -11.44 10.09 14.86
CA TYR A 265 -10.33 10.57 15.66
C TYR A 265 -10.89 11.68 16.51
N THR A 266 -10.97 11.41 17.80
CA THR A 266 -11.32 12.43 18.76
C THR A 266 -10.00 12.98 19.27
N LEU A 267 -9.71 14.23 18.95
CA LEU A 267 -8.47 14.90 19.36
C LEU A 267 -8.72 16.05 20.33
N ASP A 268 -9.98 16.49 20.47
CA ASP A 268 -10.32 17.67 21.29
C ASP A 268 -10.00 17.48 22.78
N HIS A 269 -10.12 16.24 23.30
CA HIS A 269 -9.73 15.93 24.68
C HIS A 269 -8.22 16.07 24.88
N LEU A 270 -7.42 15.85 23.84
CA LEU A 270 -5.99 16.11 23.81
C LEU A 270 -5.65 17.60 23.64
N LEU A 271 -6.61 18.51 23.84
CA LEU A 271 -6.36 19.94 24.07
C LEU A 271 -6.45 20.33 25.57
N ARG A 272 -7.07 19.51 26.42
CA ARG A 272 -7.23 19.77 27.88
C ARG A 272 -5.92 19.64 28.67
N PRO A 273 -5.58 20.52 29.62
CA PRO A 273 -4.35 20.41 30.40
C PRO A 273 -4.26 19.05 31.12
N ASN A 274 -3.04 18.59 31.43
CA ASN A 274 -2.77 17.31 32.12
C ASN A 274 -3.27 16.05 31.36
N ARG A 275 -3.31 16.12 30.03
CA ARG A 275 -3.62 14.96 29.16
C ARG A 275 -2.68 13.78 29.42
N ALA A 276 -3.25 12.58 29.55
CA ALA A 276 -2.46 11.36 29.66
C ALA A 276 -2.14 10.80 28.27
N LEU A 277 -0.87 10.44 28.03
CA LEU A 277 -0.41 9.75 26.82
C LEU A 277 0.29 8.44 27.19
N PRO A 278 -0.42 7.46 27.78
CA PRO A 278 0.18 6.20 28.21
C PRO A 278 0.75 5.39 27.04
N THR A 279 1.75 4.57 27.34
CA THR A 279 2.43 3.69 26.39
C THR A 279 2.46 2.25 26.92
N ASP A 280 2.58 1.28 26.02
CA ASP A 280 2.83 -0.10 26.41
C ASP A 280 4.32 -0.27 26.76
N PRO A 281 4.66 -0.77 27.97
CA PRO A 281 6.05 -1.01 28.36
C PRO A 281 6.82 -1.91 27.39
N ALA A 282 6.13 -2.83 26.69
CA ALA A 282 6.74 -3.70 25.69
C ALA A 282 7.28 -2.94 24.47
N ASP A 283 6.68 -1.78 24.15
CA ASP A 283 7.07 -0.96 23.00
C ASP A 283 8.33 -0.11 23.28
N ARG A 284 8.85 -0.11 24.52
CA ARG A 284 10.07 0.59 24.95
C ARG A 284 10.11 2.09 24.60
N ILE A 285 8.95 2.75 24.66
CA ILE A 285 8.82 4.19 24.43
C ILE A 285 9.22 4.91 25.72
N ALA A 286 10.27 5.74 25.64
CA ALA A 286 10.76 6.55 26.75
C ALA A 286 9.97 7.86 26.88
N GLU A 287 9.53 8.45 25.76
CA GLU A 287 8.86 9.75 25.76
C GLU A 287 7.88 9.87 24.58
N VAL A 288 6.75 10.54 24.82
CA VAL A 288 5.77 10.92 23.80
C VAL A 288 5.66 12.44 23.76
N LYS A 289 5.81 13.04 22.58
CA LYS A 289 5.69 14.49 22.36
C LYS A 289 4.58 14.82 21.37
N ILE A 290 3.82 15.86 21.66
CA ILE A 290 3.01 16.55 20.66
C ILE A 290 3.93 17.62 20.04
N THR A 291 4.07 17.62 18.72
CA THR A 291 4.97 18.56 18.01
C THR A 291 4.20 19.62 17.22
N ARG A 292 2.90 19.40 16.99
CA ARG A 292 2.04 20.34 16.25
C ARG A 292 0.57 20.12 16.59
N ALA A 293 -0.20 21.20 16.68
CA ALA A 293 -1.65 21.17 16.74
C ALA A 293 -2.26 22.21 15.79
N ARG A 294 -3.22 21.81 14.97
CA ARG A 294 -4.01 22.70 14.10
C ARG A 294 -5.45 22.74 14.59
N LEU A 295 -5.90 23.93 14.96
CA LEU A 295 -7.18 24.21 15.60
C LEU A 295 -8.07 24.98 14.62
N GLN A 296 -9.36 24.63 14.57
CA GLN A 296 -10.40 25.37 13.86
C GLN A 296 -11.33 26.02 14.87
N VAL A 297 -11.76 27.25 14.60
CA VAL A 297 -12.79 27.94 15.39
C VAL A 297 -14.17 27.47 14.92
N VAL A 298 -15.01 27.00 15.84
CA VAL A 298 -16.32 26.36 15.52
C VAL A 298 -17.20 27.25 14.63
N ASP A 299 -17.29 28.54 14.94
CA ASP A 299 -18.16 29.48 14.24
C ASP A 299 -17.52 30.08 12.98
N ARG A 300 -16.25 29.75 12.70
CA ARG A 300 -15.45 30.32 11.61
C ARG A 300 -14.66 29.20 10.91
N PRO A 301 -15.32 28.35 10.11
CA PRO A 301 -14.73 27.11 9.60
C PRO A 301 -13.60 27.34 8.58
N ALA A 302 -13.52 28.52 7.95
CA ALA A 302 -12.42 28.88 7.05
C ALA A 302 -11.14 29.32 7.80
N GLU A 303 -11.25 29.66 9.09
CA GLU A 303 -10.12 30.11 9.91
C GLU A 303 -9.49 28.94 10.68
N TYR A 304 -8.16 28.95 10.76
CA TYR A 304 -7.40 27.99 11.55
C TYR A 304 -6.23 28.64 12.28
N ILE A 305 -5.90 28.10 13.45
CA ILE A 305 -4.75 28.45 14.26
C ILE A 305 -3.80 27.25 14.26
N GLU A 306 -2.53 27.45 13.96
CA GLU A 306 -1.53 26.39 14.01
C GLU A 306 -0.51 26.70 15.10
N LEU A 307 -0.35 25.75 16.03
CA LEU A 307 0.63 25.78 17.10
C LEU A 307 1.75 24.80 16.74
N GLY A 308 2.92 25.33 16.38
CA GLY A 308 4.15 24.55 16.23
C GLY A 308 4.86 24.44 17.57
N LEU A 309 5.24 23.23 17.98
CA LEU A 309 5.86 22.97 19.27
C LEU A 309 7.30 22.50 19.06
N ASP A 310 8.23 23.11 19.80
CA ASP A 310 9.64 22.73 19.71
C ASP A 310 9.85 21.32 20.25
N ARG A 311 10.61 20.51 19.51
CA ARG A 311 10.92 19.12 19.84
C ARG A 311 11.90 19.00 21.00
N ARG A 312 12.62 20.08 21.32
CA ARG A 312 13.68 20.14 22.33
C ARG A 312 13.33 20.98 23.57
N GLY A 313 12.27 21.79 23.51
CA GLY A 313 11.90 22.72 24.58
C GLY A 313 10.84 22.18 25.54
N GLY A 314 10.99 22.48 26.84
CA GLY A 314 10.12 22.00 27.93
C GLY A 314 8.75 22.69 28.07
N GLY A 315 8.26 23.37 27.03
CA GLY A 315 6.98 24.10 27.07
C GLY A 315 5.76 23.23 26.79
N GLY A 316 5.87 22.27 25.85
CA GLY A 316 4.76 21.42 25.43
C GLY A 316 3.55 22.20 24.90
N LEU A 317 2.45 21.49 24.67
CA LEU A 317 1.20 22.05 24.14
C LEU A 317 0.55 23.02 25.13
N ASP A 318 0.62 22.74 26.44
CA ASP A 318 -0.06 23.53 27.48
C ASP A 318 0.49 24.96 27.57
N ARG A 319 1.82 25.12 27.52
CA ARG A 319 2.44 26.45 27.49
C ARG A 319 2.09 27.20 26.21
N ALA A 320 2.08 26.53 25.06
CA ALA A 320 1.71 27.16 23.80
C ALA A 320 0.25 27.63 23.80
N ILE A 321 -0.65 26.88 24.45
CA ILE A 321 -2.02 27.33 24.67
C ILE A 321 -2.03 28.60 25.54
N GLN A 322 -1.36 28.59 26.69
CA GLN A 322 -1.34 29.73 27.61
C GLN A 322 -0.71 31.01 27.01
N GLU A 323 0.36 30.85 26.22
CA GLU A 323 1.09 31.99 25.64
C GLU A 323 0.42 32.57 24.40
N TYR A 324 -0.20 31.72 23.56
CA TYR A 324 -0.66 32.15 22.23
C TYR A 324 -2.18 32.15 22.05
N LEU A 325 -2.95 31.46 22.90
CA LEU A 325 -4.41 31.51 22.85
C LEU A 325 -4.93 32.50 23.89
N ASN A 326 -5.72 33.47 23.42
CA ASN A 326 -6.51 34.32 24.31
C ASN A 326 -7.75 33.55 24.76
N GLU A 327 -7.61 32.75 25.83
CA GLU A 327 -8.68 31.89 26.34
C GLU A 327 -9.96 32.65 26.75
N ALA A 328 -9.85 33.95 27.07
CA ALA A 328 -11.02 34.78 27.36
C ALA A 328 -11.88 35.07 26.11
N ARG A 329 -11.29 35.09 24.91
CA ARG A 329 -12.00 35.31 23.63
C ARG A 329 -12.23 34.01 22.85
N LEU A 330 -11.33 33.06 22.98
CA LEU A 330 -11.33 31.76 22.30
C LEU A 330 -11.12 30.65 23.33
N PRO A 331 -12.13 30.37 24.16
CA PRO A 331 -12.08 29.23 25.08
C PRO A 331 -11.96 27.91 24.31
N LEU A 332 -11.34 26.91 24.95
CA LEU A 332 -10.99 25.64 24.30
C LEU A 332 -12.21 24.84 23.79
N ASP A 333 -13.40 25.08 24.31
CA ASP A 333 -14.66 24.48 23.87
C ASP A 333 -15.19 25.01 22.52
N ARG A 334 -14.76 26.24 22.14
CA ARG A 334 -15.01 26.85 20.82
C ARG A 334 -13.95 26.48 19.78
N LEU A 335 -13.00 25.62 20.15
CA LEU A 335 -11.98 25.10 19.25
C LEU A 335 -12.26 23.62 18.94
N ARG A 336 -11.88 23.22 17.72
CA ARG A 336 -11.84 21.83 17.28
C ARG A 336 -10.45 21.52 16.77
N VAL A 337 -9.85 20.43 17.22
CA VAL A 337 -8.56 19.97 16.75
C VAL A 337 -8.75 19.28 15.40
N LYS A 338 -8.24 19.90 14.33
CA LYS A 338 -8.28 19.32 12.97
C LYS A 338 -7.10 18.44 12.68
N GLN A 339 -5.96 18.69 13.31
CA GLN A 339 -4.77 17.87 13.13
C GLN A 339 -3.87 17.96 14.35
N MET A 340 -3.25 16.85 14.72
CA MET A 340 -2.21 16.79 15.74
C MET A 340 -1.08 15.88 15.27
N SER A 341 0.16 16.30 15.50
CA SER A 341 1.36 15.53 15.15
C SER A 341 2.08 15.06 16.42
N PHE A 342 2.49 13.80 16.42
CA PHE A 342 3.10 13.11 17.55
C PHE A 342 4.51 12.66 17.20
N GLN A 343 5.36 12.56 18.22
CA GLN A 343 6.68 11.96 18.15
C GLN A 343 6.88 10.99 19.32
N LEU A 344 7.15 9.73 18.99
CA LEU A 344 7.53 8.67 19.92
C LEU A 344 9.06 8.57 19.97
N VAL A 345 9.65 8.63 21.17
CA VAL A 345 11.09 8.49 21.38
C VAL A 345 11.34 7.15 22.09
N PHE A 346 12.12 6.27 21.47
CA PHE A 346 12.41 4.94 22.01
C PHE A 346 13.66 4.93 22.91
N ALA A 347 13.67 4.07 23.93
CA ALA A 347 14.81 3.90 24.84
C ALA A 347 16.02 3.25 24.11
N GLY A 348 17.23 3.84 24.24
CA GLY A 348 18.49 3.29 23.69
C GLY A 348 19.73 4.19 23.84
N ASN A 349 20.93 3.62 23.76
CA ASN A 349 22.19 4.21 24.29
C ASN A 349 23.03 5.12 23.36
N ALA A 350 22.70 5.34 22.08
CA ALA A 350 23.59 6.16 21.22
C ALA A 350 22.90 7.11 20.22
N ARG A 351 21.61 6.94 19.98
CA ARG A 351 20.74 7.88 19.25
C ARG A 351 19.33 7.37 19.46
N ALA A 352 18.51 8.05 20.26
CA ALA A 352 17.12 7.66 20.44
C ALA A 352 16.46 7.68 19.05
N ARG A 353 16.13 6.50 18.51
CA ARG A 353 15.32 6.42 17.30
C ARG A 353 13.96 7.01 17.67
N SER A 354 13.43 7.85 16.80
CA SER A 354 12.10 8.42 16.99
C SER A 354 11.23 8.16 15.77
N VAL A 355 9.95 7.99 16.03
CA VAL A 355 8.92 7.84 14.99
C VAL A 355 7.99 9.03 15.13
N SER A 356 7.66 9.67 14.02
CA SER A 356 6.69 10.75 14.00
C SER A 356 5.54 10.43 13.07
N PHE A 357 4.35 10.83 13.46
CA PHE A 357 3.14 10.60 12.68
C PHE A 357 2.13 11.70 12.98
N SER A 358 1.18 11.90 12.07
CA SER A 358 0.11 12.89 12.19
C SER A 358 -1.25 12.24 12.08
N VAL A 359 -2.19 12.78 12.86
CA VAL A 359 -3.60 12.41 12.87
C VAL A 359 -4.40 13.65 12.53
N SER A 360 -5.29 13.56 11.54
CA SER A 360 -6.19 14.65 11.14
C SER A 360 -7.64 14.23 11.26
N CYS A 361 -8.44 15.01 11.98
CA CYS A 361 -9.87 14.81 12.12
C CYS A 361 -10.62 15.06 10.78
N PRO A 362 -11.68 14.30 10.47
CA PRO A 362 -12.25 13.30 11.36
C PRO A 362 -11.44 12.00 11.44
N SER A 363 -10.46 11.76 10.55
CA SER A 363 -10.08 10.37 10.31
C SER A 363 -8.90 10.01 9.39
N SER A 364 -8.00 10.93 9.10
CA SER A 364 -6.77 10.66 8.34
C SER A 364 -5.59 10.41 9.27
N CYS A 365 -4.72 9.45 8.97
CA CYS A 365 -3.45 9.27 9.67
C CYS A 365 -2.37 8.76 8.73
N ASP A 366 -1.13 9.21 8.91
CA ASP A 366 0.02 8.84 8.07
C ASP A 366 0.78 7.59 8.57
N LEU A 367 0.31 6.94 9.66
CA LEU A 367 0.88 5.69 10.18
C LEU A 367 0.90 4.56 9.16
N LYS A 368 -0.04 4.52 8.21
CA LYS A 368 -0.08 3.52 7.12
C LYS A 368 1.14 3.55 6.21
N SER A 369 1.86 4.68 6.16
CA SER A 369 3.09 4.84 5.37
C SER A 369 4.36 4.40 6.12
N ARG A 370 4.24 3.97 7.39
CA ARG A 370 5.37 3.55 8.24
C ARG A 370 5.61 2.04 8.14
N PRO A 371 6.84 1.57 8.39
CA PRO A 371 7.13 0.14 8.50
C PRO A 371 6.19 -0.57 9.50
N ASP A 372 5.79 -1.81 9.21
CA ASP A 372 4.77 -2.56 9.97
C ASP A 372 4.99 -2.54 11.49
N ALA A 373 6.23 -2.72 11.94
CA ALA A 373 6.57 -2.67 13.37
C ALA A 373 6.28 -1.29 14.00
N GLN A 374 6.61 -0.20 13.29
CA GLN A 374 6.35 1.17 13.78
C GLN A 374 4.87 1.53 13.69
N ARG A 375 4.20 1.06 12.63
CA ARG A 375 2.76 1.23 12.44
C ARG A 375 1.98 0.59 13.59
N ALA A 376 2.30 -0.66 13.93
CA ALA A 376 1.64 -1.39 15.01
C ALA A 376 1.77 -0.68 16.37
N ILE A 377 2.96 -0.13 16.66
CA ILE A 377 3.20 0.66 17.88
C ILE A 377 2.35 1.94 17.88
N GLY A 378 2.35 2.69 16.77
CA GLY A 378 1.55 3.91 16.64
C GLY A 378 0.04 3.66 16.77
N GLU A 379 -0.48 2.60 16.14
CA GLU A 379 -1.90 2.22 16.24
C GLU A 379 -2.28 1.77 17.67
N ARG A 380 -1.35 1.16 18.42
CA ARG A 380 -1.56 0.82 19.84
C ARG A 380 -1.62 2.09 20.71
N CYS A 381 -0.70 3.02 20.50
CA CYS A 381 -0.70 4.32 21.18
C CYS A 381 -2.02 5.07 20.97
N LEU A 382 -2.52 5.16 19.73
CA LEU A 382 -3.79 5.84 19.44
C LEU A 382 -4.99 5.26 20.19
N ARG A 383 -5.04 3.94 20.36
CA ARG A 383 -6.06 3.27 21.19
C ARG A 383 -5.90 3.62 22.67
N LEU A 384 -4.69 3.55 23.20
CA LEU A 384 -4.40 3.88 24.60
C LEU A 384 -4.72 5.35 24.94
N TRP A 385 -4.62 6.25 23.97
CA TRP A 385 -4.90 7.68 24.15
C TRP A 385 -6.38 8.04 23.95
N GLY A 386 -7.24 7.06 23.65
CA GLY A 386 -8.66 7.31 23.34
C GLY A 386 -8.87 8.12 22.06
N VAL A 387 -7.89 8.13 21.16
CA VAL A 387 -8.00 8.81 19.86
C VAL A 387 -8.85 7.98 18.90
N THR A 388 -8.77 6.66 18.98
CA THR A 388 -9.64 5.72 18.26
C THR A 388 -10.51 4.95 19.24
N GLN A 389 -11.80 4.78 18.93
CA GLN A 389 -12.69 3.87 19.66
C GLN A 389 -12.45 2.41 19.28
#